data_AF-A0A9D1VF40-F1
#
_entry.id   AF-A0A9D1VF40-F1
#
_cell.length_a   1.000
_cell.length_b   1.000
_cell.length_c   1.000
_cell.angle_alpha   90.00
_cell.angle_beta   90.00
_cell.angle_gamma   90.00
#
_symmetry.space_group_name_H-M   'P 1'
#
loop_
_entity.id
_entity.type
_entity.pdbx_description
1 polymer ?
#
loop_
_entity_poly.entity_id
_entity_poly.type
_entity_poly.pdbx_seq_one_letter_code
_entity_poly.pdbx_strand_id
1 'polypeptide(L)'
;MTEILVGVQTAEGADGKTHQFSYYRLEDGRGYGICIRDGSGGVAMAPGVTTRRRKIDALLRRMVRGAVSPASMRDVVEDWLAE
;
A
#
# COMPACT_ATOMS: atom_id res chain seq x y z
N MET A 1 8.20 8.15 12.73
CA MET A 1 7.27 7.63 11.72
C MET A 1 6.75 6.30 12.22
N THR A 2 5.43 6.13 12.25
CA THR A 2 4.74 4.94 12.76
C THR A 2 4.14 4.16 11.59
N GLU A 3 4.30 2.84 11.60
CA GLU A 3 3.70 1.94 10.61
C GLU A 3 2.54 1.17 11.26
N ILE A 4 1.34 1.29 10.69
CA ILE A 4 0.15 0.63 11.22
C ILE A 4 -0.35 -0.36 10.16
N LEU A 5 -0.34 -1.66 10.49
CA LEU A 5 -0.87 -2.69 9.60
C LEU A 5 -2.37 -2.46 9.37
N VAL A 6 -2.77 -2.33 8.11
CA VAL A 6 -4.16 -2.13 7.69
C VAL A 6 -4.78 -3.40 7.16
N GLY A 7 -3.98 -4.25 6.51
CA GLY A 7 -4.47 -5.51 5.98
C GLY A 7 -3.36 -6.37 5.40
N VAL A 8 -3.70 -7.62 5.16
CA VAL A 8 -2.88 -8.59 4.46
C VAL A 8 -3.74 -9.19 3.35
N GLN A 9 -3.18 -9.32 2.17
CA GLN A 9 -3.84 -9.95 1.03
C GLN A 9 -2.95 -11.02 0.44
N THR A 10 -3.58 -12.09 -0.03
CA THR A 10 -2.91 -13.16 -0.76
C THR A 10 -3.48 -13.22 -2.17
N ALA A 11 -2.61 -13.29 -3.17
CA ALA A 11 -3.00 -13.40 -4.58
C ALA A 11 -2.10 -14.38 -5.32
N GLU A 12 -2.68 -15.07 -6.31
CA GLU A 12 -1.92 -15.93 -7.21
C GLU A 12 -1.23 -15.06 -8.27
N GLY A 13 0.08 -15.16 -8.37
CA GLY A 13 0.87 -14.50 -9.39
C GLY A 13 0.76 -15.22 -10.74
N ALA A 14 1.14 -14.54 -11.82
CA ALA A 14 1.20 -15.14 -13.15
C ALA A 14 2.20 -16.31 -13.26
N ASP A 15 3.09 -16.44 -12.28
CA ASP A 15 4.02 -17.56 -12.12
C ASP A 15 3.38 -18.80 -11.44
N GLY A 16 2.08 -18.76 -11.14
CA GLY A 16 1.36 -19.80 -10.41
C GLY A 16 1.71 -19.88 -8.93
N LYS A 17 2.47 -18.90 -8.40
CA LYS A 17 2.85 -18.85 -6.99
C LYS A 17 1.91 -17.94 -6.23
N THR A 18 1.64 -18.33 -5.00
CA THR A 18 0.91 -17.51 -4.05
C THR A 18 1.82 -16.44 -3.47
N HIS A 19 1.49 -15.17 -3.73
CA HIS A 19 2.16 -14.00 -3.17
C HIS A 19 1.33 -13.41 -2.04
N GLN A 20 1.98 -13.08 -0.93
CA GLN A 20 1.37 -12.41 0.21
C GLN A 20 1.86 -10.97 0.28
N PHE A 21 0.93 -10.03 0.43
CA PHE A 21 1.18 -8.59 0.53
C PHE A 21 0.65 -8.06 1.86
N SER A 22 1.48 -7.32 2.59
CA SER A 22 1.10 -6.62 3.82
C SER A 22 1.07 -5.12 3.58
N TYR A 23 -0.03 -4.48 3.96
CA TYR A 23 -0.30 -3.07 3.68
C TYR A 23 -0.30 -2.28 4.99
N TYR A 24 0.50 -1.22 5.03
CA TYR A 24 0.67 -0.37 6.21
C TYR A 24 0.32 1.07 5.89
N ARG A 25 -0.34 1.73 6.84
CA ARG A 25 -0.45 3.19 6.87
C ARG A 25 0.76 3.76 7.58
N LEU A 26 1.44 4.70 6.93
CA LEU A 26 2.53 5.48 7.53
C LEU A 26 1.95 6.73 8.18
N GLU A 27 2.37 7.05 9.40
CA GLU A 27 2.00 8.27 10.12
C GLU A 27 3.26 8.99 10.63
N ASP A 28 3.41 10.28 10.32
CA ASP A 28 4.57 11.09 10.76
C ASP A 28 4.18 12.39 11.50
N GLY A 29 2.90 12.53 11.83
CA GLY A 29 2.33 13.71 12.49
C GLY A 29 2.06 14.89 11.55
N ARG A 30 2.60 14.89 10.32
CA ARG A 30 2.34 15.91 9.29
C ARG A 30 1.39 15.40 8.22
N GLY A 31 1.35 14.09 8.01
CA GLY A 31 0.41 13.45 7.10
C GLY A 31 0.48 11.93 7.18
N TYR A 32 -0.05 11.34 6.12
CA TYR A 32 -0.20 9.91 5.99
C TYR A 32 0.41 9.42 4.69
N GLY A 33 0.99 8.21 4.75
CA GLY A 33 1.57 7.51 3.62
C GLY A 33 1.21 6.03 3.58
N ILE A 34 1.82 5.31 2.65
CA ILE A 34 1.60 3.90 2.38
C ILE A 34 2.93 3.17 2.42
N CYS A 35 2.91 1.94 2.95
CA CYS A 35 3.98 0.98 2.78
C CYS A 35 3.36 -0.37 2.40
N ILE A 36 3.91 -1.01 1.37
CA ILE A 36 3.53 -2.36 0.96
C ILE A 36 4.78 -3.24 1.05
N ARG A 37 4.62 -4.40 1.68
CA ARG A 37 5.65 -5.43 1.75
C ARG A 37 5.14 -6.71 1.11
N ASP A 38 5.97 -7.35 0.31
CA ASP A 38 5.72 -8.71 -0.16
C ASP A 38 6.41 -9.75 0.75
N GLY A 39 5.94 -10.99 0.72
CA GLY A 39 6.50 -12.10 1.47
C GLY A 39 7.88 -12.58 1.00
N SER A 40 8.34 -12.09 -0.17
CA SER A 40 9.66 -12.39 -0.74
C SER A 40 10.74 -11.34 -0.43
N GLY A 41 10.40 -10.28 0.31
CA GLY A 41 11.31 -9.22 0.75
C GLY A 41 11.24 -7.91 -0.04
N GLY A 42 10.38 -7.80 -1.06
CA GLY A 42 10.13 -6.55 -1.75
C GLY A 42 9.32 -5.58 -0.89
N VAL A 43 9.74 -4.32 -0.90
CA VAL A 43 9.16 -3.25 -0.08
C VAL A 43 9.06 -1.99 -0.92
N ALA A 44 7.92 -1.31 -0.84
CA ALA A 44 7.73 0.00 -1.41
C ALA A 44 7.07 0.92 -0.39
N MET A 45 7.54 2.17 -0.31
CA MET A 45 7.04 3.18 0.63
C MET A 45 6.77 4.50 -0.09
N ALA A 46 5.63 5.09 0.20
CA ALA A 46 5.23 6.42 -0.25
C ALA A 46 4.80 7.24 0.98
N PRO A 47 5.71 8.00 1.62
CA PRO A 47 5.35 8.91 2.71
C PRO A 47 4.63 10.16 2.18
N GLY A 48 3.86 10.83 3.03
CA GLY A 48 3.32 12.15 2.72
C GLY A 48 2.29 12.21 1.59
N VAL A 49 1.64 11.09 1.26
CA VAL A 49 0.62 10.98 0.19
C VAL A 49 -0.56 11.93 0.42
N THR A 50 -1.02 12.08 1.67
CA THR A 50 -2.12 13.00 1.99
C THR A 50 -2.12 13.41 3.46
N THR A 51 -2.70 14.56 3.79
CA THR A 51 -2.95 15.00 5.17
C THR A 51 -4.26 14.46 5.74
N ARG A 52 -5.09 13.77 4.93
CA ARG A 52 -6.42 13.30 5.33
C ARG A 52 -6.44 11.79 5.62
N ARG A 53 -6.57 11.40 6.89
CA ARG A 53 -6.64 10.00 7.33
C ARG A 53 -7.69 9.17 6.58
N ARG A 54 -8.89 9.73 6.36
CA ARG A 54 -9.96 9.01 5.64
C ARG A 54 -9.61 8.72 4.18
N LYS A 55 -8.87 9.63 3.52
CA LYS A 55 -8.44 9.44 2.12
C LYS A 55 -7.40 8.33 2.00
N ILE A 56 -6.39 8.32 2.88
CA ILE A 56 -5.37 7.27 2.87
C ILE A 56 -5.96 5.90 3.23
N ASP A 57 -6.90 5.84 4.16
CA ASP A 57 -7.57 4.59 4.55
C ASP A 57 -8.41 4.03 3.40
N ALA A 58 -9.08 4.89 2.64
CA ALA A 58 -9.82 4.48 1.44
C ALA A 58 -8.89 3.94 0.35
N LEU A 59 -7.76 4.61 0.10
CA LEU A 59 -6.75 4.14 -0.87
C LEU A 59 -6.15 2.79 -0.45
N LEU A 60 -5.75 2.64 0.81
CA LEU A 60 -5.23 1.36 1.33
C LEU A 60 -6.25 0.23 1.19
N ARG A 61 -7.54 0.47 1.45
CA ARG A 61 -8.59 -0.53 1.22
C ARG A 61 -8.74 -0.90 -0.25
N ARG A 62 -8.61 0.06 -1.18
CA ARG A 62 -8.58 -0.21 -2.63
C ARG A 62 -7.38 -1.09 -2.99
N MET A 63 -6.19 -0.76 -2.48
CA MET A 63 -4.95 -1.51 -2.72
C MET A 63 -5.02 -2.96 -2.20
N VAL A 64 -5.53 -3.17 -0.98
CA VAL A 64 -5.71 -4.50 -0.38
C VAL A 64 -6.64 -5.36 -1.25
N ARG A 65 -7.76 -4.79 -1.72
CA ARG A 65 -8.70 -5.51 -2.60
C ARG A 65 -8.09 -5.85 -3.96
N GLY A 66 -7.29 -4.94 -4.51
CA GLY A 66 -6.63 -5.11 -5.81
C GLY A 66 -5.33 -5.94 -5.76
N ALA A 67 -4.92 -6.43 -4.58
CA ALA A 67 -3.65 -7.11 -4.39
C ALA A 67 -2.45 -6.32 -4.96
N VAL A 68 -2.42 -5.01 -4.73
CA VAL A 68 -1.37 -4.12 -5.25
C VAL A 68 -0.01 -4.54 -4.69
N SER A 69 0.93 -4.84 -5.58
CA SER A 69 2.29 -5.24 -5.22
C SER A 69 3.18 -4.01 -4.96
N PRO A 70 4.33 -4.18 -4.26
CA PRO A 70 5.32 -3.12 -4.12
C PRO A 70 5.74 -2.50 -5.47
N ALA A 71 5.86 -3.30 -6.52
CA ALA A 71 6.27 -2.83 -7.84
C ALA A 71 5.24 -1.91 -8.50
N SER A 72 3.94 -2.23 -8.33
CA SER A 72 2.83 -1.43 -8.88
C SER A 72 2.36 -0.28 -7.98
N MET A 73 2.88 -0.18 -6.75
CA MET A 73 2.39 0.78 -5.75
C MET A 73 2.51 2.22 -6.25
N ARG A 74 3.61 2.55 -6.92
CA ARG A 74 3.87 3.90 -7.40
C ARG A 74 2.81 4.36 -8.39
N ASP A 75 2.54 3.57 -9.41
CA ASP A 75 1.57 3.90 -10.46
C ASP A 75 0.18 4.12 -9.86
N VAL A 76 -0.24 3.24 -8.94
CA VAL A 76 -1.54 3.37 -8.25
C VAL A 76 -1.63 4.65 -7.41
N VAL A 77 -0.53 5.07 -6.76
CA VAL A 77 -0.51 6.33 -6.00
C VAL A 77 -0.56 7.54 -6.94
N GLU A 78 0.21 7.52 -8.03
CA GLU A 78 0.24 8.60 -9.02
C GLU A 78 -1.14 8.77 -9.68
N ASP A 79 -1.78 7.68 -10.10
CA ASP A 79 -3.14 7.68 -10.66
C ASP A 79 -4.17 8.24 -9.67
N TRP A 80 -4.07 7.84 -8.39
CA TRP A 80 -4.98 8.32 -7.36
C TRP A 80 -4.80 9.81 -7.02
N LEU A 81 -3.57 10.33 -7.13
CA LEU A 81 -3.29 11.76 -6.92
C LEU A 81 -3.80 12.63 -8.08
N ALA A 82 -3.96 12.05 -9.26
CA ALA A 82 -4.50 12.72 -10.43
C ALA A 82 -6.05 12.74 -10.49
N GLU A 83 -6.73 11.95 -9.64
CA GLU A 83 -8.21 11.89 -9.47
C GLU A 83 -8.74 13.01 -8.54
#